data_AF-A0AAD9PYY3-F1
#
_entry.id   AF-A0AAD9PYY3-F1
#
_cell.length_a   1.000
_cell.length_b   1.000
_cell.length_c   1.000
_cell.angle_alpha   90.00
_cell.angle_beta   90.00
_cell.angle_gamma   90.00
#
_symmetry.space_group_name_H-M   'P 1'
#
loop_
_entity.id
_entity.type
_entity.pdbx_description
1 polymer ?
#
loop_
_entity_poly.entity_id
_entity_poly.type
_entity_poly.pdbx_seq_one_letter_code
_entity_poly.pdbx_strand_id
1 'polypeptide(L)'
;MARKALSKTYALARDLLQPVRPAEATFKKIVDTLDKHFSPRPSEIVERFKFHSRNRKDGEGVGTYEAALRKLSEHCNYGETLPEMLRDRLVCGINNEKMQR
;
A
#
# COMPACT_ATOMS: atom_id res chain seq x y z
N MET A 1 -19.61 8.48 37.89
CA MET A 1 -20.41 7.56 37.06
C MET A 1 -19.48 6.75 36.18
N ALA A 2 -19.68 5.43 36.15
CA ALA A 2 -18.73 4.45 35.62
C ALA A 2 -18.44 4.63 34.12
N ARG A 3 -17.15 4.69 33.76
CA ARG A 3 -16.70 4.50 32.38
C ARG A 3 -17.02 3.06 31.98
N LYS A 4 -18.19 2.85 31.37
CA LYS A 4 -18.54 1.59 30.70
C LYS A 4 -17.40 1.26 29.72
N ALA A 5 -16.84 0.06 29.81
CA ALA A 5 -15.83 -0.39 28.86
C ALA A 5 -16.47 -0.41 27.45
N LEU A 6 -16.25 0.65 26.70
CA LEU A 6 -16.63 0.76 25.31
C LEU A 6 -15.75 -0.21 24.51
N SER A 7 -16.34 -0.83 23.49
CA SER A 7 -15.58 -1.54 22.46
C SER A 7 -14.41 -0.67 21.98
N LYS A 8 -13.22 -1.28 21.84
CA LYS A 8 -12.00 -0.57 21.37
C LYS A 8 -12.26 0.21 20.08
N THR A 9 -13.06 -0.37 19.17
CA THR A 9 -13.44 0.25 17.90
C THR A 9 -14.34 1.47 18.09
N TYR A 10 -15.28 1.44 19.04
CA TYR A 10 -16.13 2.58 19.33
C TYR A 10 -15.33 3.73 19.96
N ALA A 11 -14.42 3.43 20.89
CA ALA A 11 -13.54 4.44 21.49
C ALA A 11 -12.70 5.14 20.41
N LEU A 12 -12.09 4.36 19.51
CA LEU A 12 -11.37 4.88 18.35
C LEU A 12 -12.26 5.74 17.44
N ALA A 13 -13.46 5.27 17.10
CA ALA A 13 -14.39 6.04 16.27
C ALA A 13 -14.72 7.40 16.90
N ARG A 14 -15.00 7.42 18.20
CA ARG A 14 -15.28 8.65 18.96
C ARG A 14 -14.11 9.63 18.95
N ASP A 15 -12.89 9.10 19.07
CA ASP A 15 -11.68 9.92 19.11
C ASP A 15 -11.36 10.48 17.70
N LEU A 16 -11.55 9.70 16.64
CA LEU A 16 -11.35 10.13 15.25
C LEU A 16 -12.44 11.08 14.72
N LEU A 17 -13.65 11.07 15.31
CA LEU A 17 -14.77 11.92 14.87
C LEU A 17 -14.79 13.31 15.53
N GLN A 18 -13.89 13.59 16.47
CA GLN A 18 -13.85 14.90 17.15
C GLN A 18 -13.84 16.06 16.14
N PRO A 19 -14.63 17.14 16.38
CA PRO A 19 -15.44 17.42 17.59
C PRO A 19 -16.86 16.80 17.59
N VAL A 20 -17.24 16.05 16.55
CA VAL A 20 -18.61 15.52 16.38
C VAL A 20 -18.80 14.25 17.22
N ARG A 21 -19.94 14.13 17.93
CA ARG A 21 -20.24 12.92 18.70
C ARG A 21 -20.64 11.79 17.73
N PRO A 22 -20.25 10.53 17.97
CA PRO A 22 -20.67 9.40 17.13
C PRO A 22 -22.18 9.28 16.96
N ALA A 23 -22.97 9.69 17.96
CA ALA A 23 -24.44 9.69 17.90
C ALA A 23 -25.02 10.75 16.94
N GLU A 24 -24.25 11.77 16.58
CA GLU A 24 -24.63 12.86 15.66
C GLU A 24 -24.08 12.63 14.25
N ALA A 25 -23.13 11.70 14.09
CA ALA A 25 -22.56 11.34 12.82
C ALA A 25 -23.47 10.33 12.09
N THR A 26 -23.55 10.44 10.76
CA THR A 26 -24.19 9.42 9.96
C THR A 26 -23.39 8.12 10.01
N PHE A 27 -24.07 6.97 9.91
CA PHE A 27 -23.41 5.67 9.85
C PHE A 27 -22.29 5.65 8.79
N LYS A 28 -22.56 6.21 7.60
CA LYS A 28 -21.57 6.34 6.51
C LYS A 28 -20.31 7.09 6.97
N LYS A 29 -20.46 8.22 7.68
CA LYS A 29 -19.32 9.00 8.15
C LYS A 29 -18.47 8.22 9.15
N ILE A 30 -19.10 7.44 10.03
CA ILE A 30 -18.40 6.59 11.01
C ILE A 30 -17.61 5.51 10.29
N VAL A 31 -18.25 4.79 9.34
CA VAL A 31 -17.61 3.73 8.55
C VAL A 31 -16.44 4.29 7.74
N ASP A 32 -16.64 5.38 6.99
CA ASP A 32 -15.58 6.00 6.18
C ASP A 32 -14.37 6.45 7.04
N THR A 33 -14.62 6.91 8.27
CA THR A 33 -13.56 7.36 9.18
C THR A 33 -12.76 6.17 9.71
N LEU A 34 -13.43 5.09 10.08
CA LEU A 34 -12.78 3.86 10.52
C LEU A 34 -12.02 3.17 9.37
N ASP A 35 -12.61 3.13 8.18
CA ASP A 35 -11.98 2.53 7.00
C ASP A 35 -10.68 3.27 6.65
N LYS A 36 -10.67 4.61 6.64
CA LYS A 36 -9.44 5.39 6.44
C LYS A 36 -8.35 5.10 7.46
N HIS A 37 -8.72 4.74 8.68
CA HIS A 37 -7.76 4.45 9.74
C HIS A 37 -7.23 3.01 9.68
N PHE A 38 -8.10 2.03 9.43
CA PHE A 38 -7.71 0.62 9.36
C PHE A 38 -7.11 0.22 8.01
N SER A 39 -7.47 0.95 6.95
CA SER A 39 -7.03 0.74 5.57
C SER A 39 -6.28 2.00 5.08
N PRO A 40 -5.20 2.44 5.76
CA PRO A 40 -4.45 3.60 5.30
C PRO A 40 -3.91 3.29 3.90
N ARG A 41 -4.00 4.27 3.00
CA ARG A 41 -3.38 4.12 1.68
C ARG A 41 -1.90 3.79 1.86
N PRO A 42 -1.39 2.72 1.22
CA PRO A 42 0.03 2.40 1.27
C PRO A 42 0.86 3.62 0.90
N SER A 43 1.95 3.85 1.64
CA SER A 43 2.85 4.97 1.35
C SER A 43 3.51 4.74 0.00
N GLU A 44 3.25 5.63 -0.98
CA GLU A 44 3.84 5.55 -2.31
C GLU A 44 5.37 5.42 -2.25
N ILE A 45 6.03 6.15 -1.35
CA ILE A 45 7.49 6.11 -1.16
C ILE A 45 7.94 4.70 -0.73
N VAL A 46 7.22 4.08 0.21
CA VAL A 46 7.54 2.73 0.70
C VAL A 46 7.33 1.69 -0.40
N GLU A 47 6.25 1.80 -1.17
CA GLU A 47 5.96 0.87 -2.25
C GLU A 47 6.97 1.01 -3.40
N ARG A 48 7.34 2.24 -3.77
CA ARG A 48 8.42 2.51 -4.73
C ARG A 48 9.75 1.97 -4.26
N PHE A 49 10.07 2.11 -2.97
CA PHE A 49 11.27 1.51 -2.39
C PHE A 49 11.27 -0.02 -2.53
N LYS A 50 10.16 -0.69 -2.20
CA LYS A 50 10.03 -2.16 -2.37
C LYS A 50 10.19 -2.57 -3.83
N PHE A 51 9.55 -1.83 -4.75
CA PHE A 51 9.67 -2.04 -6.19
C PHE A 51 11.12 -1.92 -6.66
N HIS A 52 11.80 -0.82 -6.33
CA HIS A 52 13.18 -0.57 -6.75
C HIS A 52 14.21 -1.49 -6.08
N SER A 53 13.92 -2.01 -4.89
CA SER A 53 14.77 -2.96 -4.17
C SER A 53 14.63 -4.40 -4.67
N ARG A 54 13.66 -4.67 -5.55
CA ARG A 54 13.44 -6.03 -6.06
C ARG A 54 14.46 -6.37 -7.14
N ASN A 55 15.24 -7.43 -6.88
CA ASN A 55 16.13 -8.08 -7.83
C ASN A 55 15.67 -9.53 -8.05
N ARG A 56 15.81 -10.04 -9.27
CA ARG A 56 15.50 -11.43 -9.62
C ARG A 56 16.28 -12.38 -8.69
N LYS A 57 15.59 -13.35 -8.10
CA LYS A 57 16.22 -14.35 -7.24
C LYS A 57 16.96 -15.38 -8.08
N ASP A 58 17.94 -16.05 -7.49
CA ASP A 58 18.61 -17.17 -8.14
C ASP A 58 17.60 -18.30 -8.42
N GLY A 59 17.61 -18.80 -9.65
CA GLY A 59 16.63 -19.79 -10.12
C GLY A 59 15.23 -19.24 -10.42
N GLU A 60 14.96 -17.94 -10.21
CA GLU A 60 13.67 -17.35 -10.56
C GLU A 60 13.55 -17.12 -12.07
N GLY A 61 12.49 -17.68 -12.67
CA GLY A 61 12.16 -17.46 -14.07
C GLY A 61 11.78 -16.00 -14.35
N VAL A 62 12.15 -15.48 -15.52
CA VAL A 62 11.93 -14.07 -15.90
C VAL A 62 10.45 -13.68 -15.82
N GLY A 63 9.53 -14.53 -16.28
CA GLY A 63 8.09 -14.24 -16.19
C GLY A 63 7.57 -14.17 -14.74
N THR A 64 8.15 -14.96 -13.83
CA THR A 64 7.81 -14.88 -12.39
C THR A 64 8.31 -13.58 -11.78
N TYR A 65 9.52 -13.17 -12.16
CA TYR A 65 10.09 -11.89 -11.74
C TYR A 65 9.26 -10.70 -12.26
N GLU A 66 8.88 -10.71 -13.54
CA GLU A 66 8.03 -9.67 -14.12
C GLU A 66 6.67 -9.58 -13.41
N ALA A 67 6.02 -10.72 -13.15
CA ALA A 67 4.76 -10.76 -12.40
C ALA A 67 4.92 -10.18 -10.99
N ALA A 68 6.04 -10.44 -10.33
CA ALA A 68 6.35 -9.85 -9.02
C ALA A 68 6.54 -8.32 -9.10
N LEU A 69 7.20 -7.81 -10.13
CA LEU A 69 7.34 -6.36 -10.36
C LEU A 69 5.99 -5.69 -10.59
N ARG A 70 5.12 -6.29 -11.41
CA ARG A 70 3.76 -5.79 -11.64
C ARG A 70 2.98 -5.70 -10.34
N LYS A 71 3.02 -6.76 -9.52
CA LYS A 71 2.39 -6.77 -8.20
C LYS A 71 2.90 -5.65 -7.28
N LEU A 72 4.22 -5.42 -7.24
CA LEU A 72 4.81 -4.35 -6.41
C LEU A 72 4.47 -2.95 -6.91
N SER A 73 4.16 -2.79 -8.19
CA SER A 73 3.83 -1.47 -8.78
C SER A 73 2.41 -0.98 -8.48
N GLU A 74 1.51 -1.84 -7.97
CA GLU A 74 0.07 -1.57 -7.77
C GLU A 74 -0.20 -0.28 -6.97
N HIS A 75 0.63 0.00 -5.98
CA HIS A 75 0.47 1.14 -5.08
C HIS A 75 1.59 2.18 -5.22
N CYS A 76 2.41 2.08 -6.28
CA CYS A 76 3.51 3.02 -6.53
C CYS A 76 3.04 4.34 -7.18
N ASN A 77 1.80 4.39 -7.68
CA ASN A 77 1.23 5.56 -8.37
C ASN A 77 2.14 6.07 -9.52
N TYR A 78 2.58 5.16 -10.40
CA TYR A 78 3.40 5.51 -11.57
C TYR A 78 2.59 6.11 -12.71
N GLY A 79 1.27 5.94 -12.73
CA GLY A 79 0.41 6.47 -13.80
C GLY A 79 0.87 6.00 -15.18
N GLU A 80 0.99 6.95 -16.10
CA GLU A 80 1.40 6.69 -17.49
C GLU A 80 2.84 6.16 -17.61
N THR A 81 3.70 6.42 -16.62
CA THR A 81 5.10 5.97 -16.67
C THR A 81 5.30 4.53 -16.17
N LEU A 82 4.21 3.81 -15.85
CA LEU A 82 4.29 2.42 -15.38
C LEU A 82 5.04 1.49 -16.35
N PRO A 83 4.82 1.55 -17.68
CA PRO A 83 5.55 0.72 -18.63
C PRO A 83 7.07 0.96 -18.60
N GLU A 84 7.51 2.23 -18.54
CA GLU A 84 8.94 2.56 -18.41
C GLU A 84 9.51 2.04 -17.10
N MET A 85 8.83 2.27 -15.97
CA MET A 85 9.31 1.81 -14.66
C MET A 85 9.48 0.29 -14.60
N LEU A 86 8.51 -0.46 -15.15
CA LEU A 86 8.58 -1.92 -15.21
C LEU A 86 9.75 -2.40 -16.07
N ARG A 87 9.93 -1.81 -17.26
CA ARG A 87 11.05 -2.14 -18.16
C ARG A 87 12.39 -1.87 -17.50
N ASP A 88 12.56 -0.67 -16.93
CA ASP A 88 13.83 -0.24 -16.34
C ASP A 88 14.18 -1.13 -15.14
N ARG A 89 13.22 -1.43 -14.26
CA ARG A 89 13.44 -2.35 -13.14
C ARG A 89 13.68 -3.79 -13.58
N LEU A 90 13.02 -4.26 -14.63
CA LEU A 90 13.23 -5.59 -15.19
C LEU A 90 14.69 -5.75 -15.63
N VAL A 91 15.24 -4.79 -16.38
CA VAL A 91 16.64 -4.80 -16.83
C VAL A 91 17.59 -4.65 -15.65
N CYS A 92 17.42 -3.62 -14.82
CA CYS A 92 18.34 -3.33 -13.71
C CYS A 92 18.36 -4.43 -12.63
N GLY A 93 17.27 -5.17 -12.45
CA GLY A 93 17.16 -6.21 -11.42
C GLY A 93 17.42 -7.63 -11.91
N ILE A 94 17.76 -7.83 -13.20
CA ILE A 94 18.25 -9.12 -13.67
C ILE A 94 19.71 -9.28 -13.25
N ASN A 95 19.99 -10.27 -12.40
CA ASN A 95 21.34 -10.68 -12.02
C ASN A 95 22.05 -11.40 -13.19
N ASN A 96 22.28 -10.72 -14.30
CA ASN A 96 23.04 -11.24 -15.44
C ASN A 96 23.67 -10.10 -16.24
N GLU A 97 24.98 -9.93 -16.12
CA GLU A 97 25.75 -8.88 -16.81
C GLU A 97 25.60 -8.95 -18.34
N LYS A 98 25.41 -10.14 -18.93
CA LYS A 98 25.22 -10.29 -20.38
C LYS A 98 23.87 -9.76 -20.87
N MET A 99 22.88 -9.63 -19.99
CA MET A 99 21.58 -9.06 -20.33
C MET A 99 21.46 -7.58 -19.96
N GLN A 100 22.46 -7.02 -19.29
CA GLN A 100 22.51 -5.62 -18.89
C GLN A 100 23.31 -4.74 -19.87
N ARG A 101 23.96 -5.32 -20.90
CA ARG A 101 24.77 -4.64 -21.92
C ARG A 101 24.16 -4.75 -23.30
#